data_AF-A0A3D1S7Q6-F1
#
_entry.id   AF-A0A3D1S7Q6-F1
#
_cell.length_a   1.000
_cell.length_b   1.000
_cell.length_c   1.000
_cell.angle_alpha   90.00
_cell.angle_beta   90.00
_cell.angle_gamma   90.00
#
_symmetry.space_group_name_H-M   'P 1'
#
loop_
_entity.id
_entity.type
_entity.pdbx_description
1 polymer ?
#
loop_
_entity_poly.entity_id
_entity_poly.type
_entity_poly.pdbx_seq_one_letter_code
_entity_poly.pdbx_strand_id
1 'polypeptide(L)' 'MDALYNVLQTLDSFLGGAFWFPYVLLGVGLFFTIYLKFPQIRFFKHAWLVVTGKYDKPDDPGDTSHFKSLTTALSGTV' A
#
# COMPACT_ATOMS: atom_id res chain seq x y z
N MET A 1 24.57 -3.53 -28.26
CA MET A 1 23.98 -2.60 -27.27
C MET A 1 22.52 -2.29 -27.59
N ASP A 2 22.12 -2.30 -28.86
CA ASP A 2 20.76 -1.91 -29.29
C ASP A 2 19.66 -2.92 -28.93
N ALA A 3 19.96 -4.22 -28.91
CA ALA A 3 18.99 -5.24 -28.48
C ALA A 3 18.58 -5.08 -27.01
N LEU A 4 19.55 -4.74 -26.14
CA LEU A 4 19.29 -4.51 -24.72
C LEU A 4 18.52 -3.21 -24.50
N TYR A 5 18.85 -2.16 -25.26
CA TYR A 5 18.07 -0.92 -25.29
C TYR A 5 16.62 -1.14 -25.73
N ASN A 6 16.40 -1.92 -26.79
CA ASN A 6 15.05 -2.24 -27.28
C ASN A 6 14.25 -3.05 -26.26
N VAL A 7 14.88 -4.00 -25.56
CA VAL A 7 14.22 -4.74 -24.46
C VAL A 7 13.85 -3.79 -23.32
N LEU A 8 14.75 -2.91 -22.88
CA LEU A 8 14.44 -1.93 -21.84
C LEU A 8 13.32 -0.96 -22.25
N GLN A 9 13.31 -0.51 -23.50
CA GLN A 9 12.24 0.36 -24.05
C GLN A 9 10.89 -0.35 -24.10
N THR A 10 10.85 -1.64 -24.47
CA THR A 10 9.59 -2.38 -24.39
C THR A 10 9.11 -2.49 -22.94
N LEU A 11 9.98 -2.84 -21.99
CA LEU A 11 9.58 -2.91 -20.58
C LEU A 11 9.10 -1.56 -20.03
N ASP A 12 9.78 -0.48 -20.38
CA ASP A 12 9.39 0.87 -20.00
C ASP A 12 8.02 1.25 -20.58
N SER A 13 7.77 0.97 -21.87
CA SER A 13 6.48 1.24 -22.50
C SER A 13 5.32 0.45 -21.89
N PHE A 14 5.58 -0.77 -21.36
CA PHE A 14 4.56 -1.60 -20.74
C PHE A 14 4.36 -1.31 -19.24
N LEU A 15 5.39 -0.87 -18.52
CA LEU A 15 5.36 -0.68 -17.06
C LEU A 15 5.37 0.80 -16.64
N GLY A 16 6.31 1.59 -17.16
CA GLY A 16 6.57 2.97 -16.74
C GLY A 16 5.83 4.04 -17.54
N GLY A 17 5.80 3.92 -18.87
CA GLY A 17 5.15 4.84 -19.80
C GLY A 17 3.72 4.43 -20.20
N ALA A 18 3.21 3.33 -19.65
CA ALA A 18 1.89 2.82 -19.96
C ALA A 18 0.79 3.75 -19.43
N PHE A 19 0.15 4.51 -20.33
CA PHE A 19 -0.97 5.41 -19.99
C PHE A 19 -2.12 4.69 -19.26
N TRP A 20 -2.30 3.38 -19.49
CA TRP A 20 -3.35 2.58 -18.86
C TRP A 20 -3.08 2.23 -17.39
N PHE A 21 -1.82 2.26 -16.94
CA PHE A 21 -1.40 1.73 -15.64
C PHE A 21 -2.05 2.49 -14.45
N PRO A 22 -2.09 3.84 -14.41
CA PRO A 22 -2.77 4.56 -13.35
C PRO A 22 -4.27 4.25 -13.25
N TYR A 23 -4.95 4.04 -14.39
CA TYR A 23 -6.37 3.72 -14.42
C TYR A 23 -6.66 2.35 -13.81
N VAL A 24 -5.79 1.37 -14.04
CA VAL A 24 -5.91 0.04 -13.42
C VAL A 24 -5.68 0.14 -11.92
N LEU A 25 -4.66 0.88 -11.46
CA LEU A 25 -4.42 1.10 -10.03
C LEU A 25 -5.62 1.76 -9.33
N LEU A 26 -6.18 2.82 -9.93
CA LEU A 26 -7.38 3.47 -9.44
C LEU A 26 -8.59 2.53 -9.43
N GLY A 27 -8.76 1.74 -10.50
CA GLY A 27 -9.84 0.76 -10.61
C GLY A 27 -9.78 -0.32 -9.52
N VAL A 28 -8.58 -0.84 -9.24
CA VAL A 28 -8.36 -1.82 -8.17
C VAL A 28 -8.66 -1.20 -6.80
N GLY A 29 -8.19 0.03 -6.55
CA GLY A 29 -8.49 0.75 -5.32
C GLY A 29 -9.99 0.98 -5.12
N LEU A 30 -10.70 1.40 -6.17
CA LEU A 30 -12.15 1.61 -6.13
C LEU A 30 -12.91 0.29 -5.92
N PHE A 31 -12.51 -0.77 -6.63
CA PHE A 31 -13.10 -2.11 -6.50
C PHE A 31 -13.03 -2.59 -5.05
N PHE A 32 -11.86 -2.57 -4.42
CA PHE A 32 -11.71 -2.99 -3.02
C PHE A 32 -12.45 -2.07 -2.06
N THR A 33 -12.51 -0.77 -2.35
CA THR A 33 -13.27 0.18 -1.55
C THR A 33 -14.76 -0.18 -1.52
N ILE A 34 -15.35 -0.48 -2.67
CA ILE A 34 -16.77 -0.84 -2.76
C ILE A 34 -17.01 -2.25 -2.19
N TYR A 35 -16.18 -3.23 -2.58
CA TYR A 35 -16.29 -4.62 -2.15
C TYR A 35 -16.24 -4.76 -0.61
N LEU A 36 -15.34 -4.03 0.04
CA LEU A 36 -15.19 -4.02 1.49
C LEU A 36 -16.12 -3.02 2.20
N LYS A 37 -17.04 -2.37 1.48
CA LYS A 37 -18.01 -1.38 1.99
C LYS A 37 -17.37 -0.19 2.71
N PHE A 38 -16.46 0.50 2.02
CA PHE A 38 -15.73 1.68 2.51
C PHE A 38 -14.96 1.43 3.81
N PRO A 39 -14.00 0.48 3.81
CA PRO A 39 -13.23 0.11 5.01
C PRO A 39 -12.47 1.30 5.59
N GLN A 40 -12.04 2.24 4.74
CA GLN A 40 -11.28 3.43 5.13
C GLN A 40 -12.04 4.27 6.16
N ILE A 41 -13.36 4.34 6.07
CA ILE A 41 -14.20 5.10 7.02
C ILE A 41 -14.61 4.21 8.19
N ARG A 42 -15.03 2.97 7.89
CA ARG A 42 -15.55 2.02 8.90
C ARG A 42 -14.52 1.70 9.98
N PHE A 43 -13.26 1.51 9.59
CA PHE A 43 -12.21 1.02 10.49
C PHE A 43 -11.24 2.10 10.97
N PHE A 44 -11.34 3.34 10.49
CA PHE A 44 -10.41 4.42 10.85
C PHE A 44 -10.23 4.57 12.37
N LYS A 45 -11.34 4.63 13.11
CA LYS A 45 -11.32 4.77 14.58
C LYS A 45 -10.66 3.57 15.24
N HIS A 46 -10.93 2.35 14.76
CA HIS A 46 -10.34 1.14 15.32
C HIS A 46 -8.84 1.08 15.04
N ALA A 47 -8.43 1.36 13.81
CA ALA A 47 -7.02 1.42 13.42
C ALA A 47 -6.23 2.44 14.26
N TRP A 48 -6.81 3.62 14.53
CA TRP A 48 -6.17 4.60 15.42
C TRP A 48 -5.94 4.06 16.83
N LEU A 49 -6.96 3.42 17.42
CA LEU A 49 -6.85 2.83 18.75
C LEU A 49 -5.80 1.70 18.81
N VAL A 50 -5.67 0.91 17.74
CA VAL A 50 -4.64 -0.13 17.60
C VAL A 50 -3.25 0.49 17.52
N VAL A 51 -3.05 1.51 16.67
CA VAL A 51 -1.76 2.20 16.52
C VAL A 51 -1.32 2.90 17.81
N THR A 52 -2.26 3.46 18.58
CA THR A 52 -1.98 4.07 19.89
C THR A 52 -1.68 3.06 21.01
N GLY A 53 -1.71 1.76 20.72
CA GLY A 53 -1.38 0.70 21.67
C GLY A 53 -2.48 0.38 22.69
N LYS A 54 -3.71 0.89 22.51
CA LYS A 54 -4.84 0.58 23.40
C LYS A 54 -5.19 -0.91 23.42
N TYR A 55 -4.83 -1.63 22.36
CA TYR A 55 -5.08 -3.06 22.20
C TYR A 55 -3.80 -3.91 22.26
N ASP A 56 -2.64 -3.32 22.55
CA ASP A 56 -1.37 -4.04 22.64
C ASP A 56 -1.40 -4.96 23.88
N LYS A 57 -1.18 -6.26 23.68
CA LYS A 57 -0.97 -7.19 24.79
C LYS A 57 0.52 -7.52 24.90
N PRO A 58 1.04 -7.67 26.13
CA PRO A 58 2.46 -7.97 26.36
C PRO A 58 2.90 -9.35 25.86
N ASP A 59 1.96 -10.22 25.46
CA ASP A 59 2.21 -11.58 24.97
C ASP A 59 1.95 -11.72 23.46
N ASP A 60 1.67 -10.61 22.76
CA ASP A 60 1.44 -10.63 21.32
C ASP A 60 2.79 -10.79 20.57
N PRO A 61 2.88 -11.70 19.58
CA PRO A 61 4.12 -11.91 18.83
C PRO A 61 4.41 -10.73 17.90
N GLY A 62 5.56 -10.07 18.08
CA GLY A 62 6.04 -9.02 17.19
C GLY A 62 7.29 -8.28 17.71
N ASP A 63 8.25 -8.02 16.83
CA ASP A 63 9.52 -7.36 17.17
C ASP A 63 9.42 -5.82 17.27
N THR A 64 8.27 -5.25 16.87
CA THR A 64 8.03 -3.80 16.87
C THR A 64 6.61 -3.45 17.28
N SER A 65 6.43 -2.34 18.01
CA SER A 65 5.08 -1.82 18.32
C SER A 65 4.32 -1.41 17.05
N HIS A 66 2.98 -1.44 17.11
CA HIS A 66 2.14 -1.04 15.99
C HIS A 66 2.46 0.38 15.50
N PHE A 67 2.72 1.33 16.41
CA PHE A 67 3.16 2.68 16.05
C PHE A 67 4.48 2.72 15.28
N LYS A 68 5.47 1.91 15.69
CA LYS A 68 6.78 1.85 15.02
C LYS A 68 6.64 1.28 13.61
N SER A 69 5.84 0.22 13.45
CA SER A 69 5.55 -0.35 12.13
C SER A 69 4.88 0.67 11.18
N LEU A 70 3.92 1.46 11.69
CA LEU A 70 3.28 2.53 10.92
C LEU A 70 4.29 3.61 10.51
N THR A 71 5.16 4.02 11.42
CA THR A 71 6.18 5.06 11.15
C THR A 71 7.18 4.60 10.10
N THR A 72 7.60 3.33 10.15
CA THR A 72 8.47 2.74 9.14
C THR A 72 7.80 2.69 7.77
N ALA A 73 6.53 2.26 7.71
CA ALA A 73 5.77 2.23 6.47
C ALA A 73 5.62 3.64 5.88
N LEU A 74 5.25 4.63 6.71
CA LEU A 74 5.16 6.04 6.30
C LEU A 74 6.49 6.53 5.75
N SER A 75 7.61 6.31 6.46
CA SER A 75 8.94 6.71 6.02
C SER A 75 9.39 6.12 4.68
N GLY A 76 8.82 4.99 4.24
CA GLY A 76 9.09 4.41 2.93
C GLY A 76 8.20 4.94 1.80
N THR A 77 7.11 5.64 2.15
CA THR A 77 6.12 6.15 1.20
C THR A 77 6.13 7.67 1.02
N VAL A 78 6.72 8.40 1.97
CA VAL A 78 6.95 9.86 1.87
C VAL A 78 8.39 10.12 1.44
#